data_AF-A0A969ET06-F1
#
_entry.id   AF-A0A969ET06-F1
#
_cell.length_a   1.000
_cell.length_b   1.000
_cell.length_c   1.000
_cell.angle_alpha   90.00
_cell.angle_beta   90.00
_cell.angle_gamma   90.00
#
_symmetry.space_group_name_H-M   'P 1'
#
loop_
_entity.id
_entity.type
_entity.pdbx_description
1 polymer ?
#
loop_
_entity_poly.entity_id
_entity_poly.type
_entity_poly.pdbx_seq_one_letter_code
_entity_poly.pdbx_strand_id
1 'polypeptide(L)' 'VTAQDVAEAKRQGASEADIHDYCKKELTGYKIPKHVEFREELPKTNVGKILRRELR' A
#
# COMPACT_ATOMS: atom_id res chain seq x y z
N VAL A 1 23.12 -27.10 2.75
CA VAL A 1 23.22 -26.20 1.58
C VAL A 1 21.82 -25.96 1.06
N THR A 2 21.07 -25.05 1.67
CA THR A 2 19.85 -24.48 1.08
C THR A 2 19.89 -23.00 1.43
N ALA A 3 20.38 -22.24 0.46
CA ALA A 3 20.52 -20.81 0.51
C ALA A 3 19.17 -20.17 0.20
N GLN A 4 18.42 -19.78 1.22
CA GLN A 4 17.35 -18.77 1.11
C GLN A 4 17.31 -17.89 2.37
N ASP A 5 18.48 -17.57 2.91
CA ASP A 5 18.70 -16.47 3.85
C ASP A 5 19.32 -15.29 3.07
N VAL A 6 18.53 -14.69 2.17
CA VAL A 6 18.92 -13.44 1.52
C VAL A 6 17.94 -12.34 1.95
N ALA A 7 18.40 -11.63 2.97
CA ALA A 7 18.13 -10.24 3.31
C ALA A 7 17.17 -9.45 2.41
N GLU A 8 16.06 -8.97 2.98
CA GLU A 8 15.57 -7.61 2.73
C GLU A 8 15.10 -6.98 4.05
N ALA A 9 15.71 -5.85 4.39
CA ALA A 9 15.49 -5.14 5.62
C ALA A 9 14.08 -4.54 5.70
N LYS A 10 13.36 -4.85 6.79
CA LYS A 10 12.28 -4.07 7.42
C LYS A 10 11.21 -3.49 6.46
N ARG A 11 10.11 -4.23 6.32
CA ARG A 11 8.78 -3.58 6.22
C ARG A 11 7.90 -4.21 7.29
N GLN A 12 7.82 -3.57 8.45
CA GLN A 12 6.64 -3.75 9.30
C GLN A 12 5.45 -3.38 8.43
N GLY A 13 4.68 -4.38 7.98
CA GLY A 13 3.49 -4.14 7.16
C GLY A 13 2.56 -3.26 7.97
N ALA A 14 2.35 -2.02 7.51
CA ALA A 14 1.38 -1.13 8.12
C ALA A 14 0.01 -1.79 8.00
N SER A 15 -0.74 -1.85 9.09
CA SER A 15 -2.12 -2.31 9.05
C SER A 15 -3.03 -1.20 8.53
N GLU A 16 -4.24 -1.57 8.09
CA GLU A 16 -5.26 -0.58 7.71
C GLU A 16 -5.53 0.41 8.85
N ALA A 17 -5.56 -0.08 10.10
CA ALA A 17 -5.74 0.74 11.30
C ALA A 17 -4.63 1.79 11.45
N ASP A 18 -3.38 1.42 11.20
CA ASP A 18 -2.23 2.35 11.29
C ASP A 18 -2.36 3.46 10.25
N ILE A 19 -2.81 3.14 9.03
CA ILE A 19 -3.05 4.12 7.97
C ILE A 19 -4.21 5.05 8.35
N HIS A 20 -5.30 4.51 8.88
CA HIS A 20 -6.44 5.31 9.32
C HIS A 20 -6.08 6.26 10.46
N ASP A 21 -5.33 5.78 11.47
CA ASP A 21 -4.92 6.59 12.61
C ASP A 21 -3.91 7.66 12.23
N TYR A 22 -3.01 7.37 11.29
CA TYR A 22 -2.14 8.37 10.69
C TYR A 22 -2.95 9.42 9.93
N CYS A 23 -3.89 8.99 9.08
CA CYS A 23 -4.75 9.89 8.31
C CYS A 23 -5.65 10.76 9.22
N LYS A 24 -6.16 10.24 10.33
CA LYS A 24 -6.97 11.02 11.28
C LYS A 24 -6.18 12.14 11.97
N LYS A 25 -4.88 11.94 12.20
CA LYS A 25 -4.01 12.93 12.85
C LYS A 25 -3.62 14.06 11.89
N GLU A 26 -3.33 13.71 10.64
CA GLU A 26 -2.76 14.66 9.66
C GLU A 26 -3.79 15.24 8.67
N LEU A 27 -4.96 14.61 8.50
CA LEU A 27 -5.97 15.01 7.52
C LEU A 27 -7.30 15.39 8.18
N THR A 28 -8.02 16.29 7.51
CA THR A 28 -9.42 16.60 7.83
C THR A 28 -10.33 15.41 7.54
N GLY A 29 -11.36 15.17 8.35
CA GLY A 29 -12.16 13.94 8.35
C GLY A 29 -12.68 13.45 6.99
N TYR A 30 -13.01 14.34 6.05
CA TYR A 30 -13.49 13.94 4.71
C TYR A 30 -12.39 13.42 3.76
N LYS A 31 -11.11 13.64 4.08
CA LYS A 31 -9.96 13.15 3.27
C LYS A 31 -9.47 11.78 3.72
N ILE A 32 -10.05 11.23 4.78
CA ILE A 32 -9.71 9.90 5.26
C ILE A 32 -10.25 8.88 4.24
N PRO A 33 -9.40 7.98 3.71
CA PRO A 33 -9.85 6.96 2.77
C PRO A 33 -10.90 6.06 3.44
N LYS A 34 -11.91 5.64 2.68
CA LYS A 34 -12.95 4.72 3.19
C LYS A 34 -12.56 3.25 3.08
N HIS A 35 -11.66 2.94 2.15
CA HIS A 35 -11.18 1.60 1.85
C HIS A 35 -9.68 1.68 1.62
N VAL A 36 -8.93 0.77 2.25
CA VAL A 36 -7.48 0.64 2.07
C VAL A 36 -7.18 -0.81 1.71
N GLU A 37 -6.70 -1.03 0.49
CA GLU A 37 -6.29 -2.36 0.02
C GLU A 37 -4.79 -2.40 -0.17
N PHE A 38 -4.14 -3.36 0.48
CA PHE A 38 -2.73 -3.66 0.26
C PHE A 38 -2.63 -4.67 -0.88
N ARG A 39 -2.08 -4.22 -2.01
CA ARG A 39 -1.77 -5.06 -3.16
C ARG A 39 -0.26 -5.16 -3.30
N GLU A 40 0.23 -6.32 -3.70
CA GLU A 40 1.67 -6.53 -3.95
C GLU A 40 2.15 -5.71 -5.14
N GLU A 41 1.30 -5.52 -6.15
CA GLU A 41 1.59 -4.71 -7.32
C GLU A 41 0.37 -3.88 -7.77
N LEU A 42 0.64 -2.67 -8.29
CA LEU A 42 -0.36 -1.83 -8.91
C LEU A 42 -0.44 -2.13 -10.42
N PRO A 43 -1.64 -2.23 -10.99
CA PRO A 43 -1.81 -2.46 -12.42
C PRO A 43 -1.24 -1.27 -13.19
N LYS A 44 -0.30 -1.57 -14.08
CA LYS A 44 0.41 -0.58 -14.90
C LYS A 44 0.15 -0.85 -16.38
N THR A 45 0.14 0.21 -17.17
CA THR A 45 0.21 0.10 -18.63
C THR A 45 1.58 -0.42 -19.04
N ASN A 46 1.71 -0.88 -20.29
CA ASN A 46 2.98 -1.27 -20.89
C ASN A 46 4.04 -0.15 -20.90
N VAL A 47 3.63 1.11 -20.67
CA VAL A 47 4.51 2.29 -20.53
C VAL A 47 4.60 2.80 -19.08
N GLY A 48 4.16 2.02 -18.10
CA GLY A 48 4.34 2.29 -16.67
C GLY A 48 3.31 3.21 -15.99
N LYS A 49 2.22 3.60 -16.66
CA LYS A 49 1.17 4.42 -16.06
C LYS A 49 0.21 3.57 -15.23
N ILE A 50 -0.20 4.06 -14.05
CA ILE A 50 -1.16 3.34 -13.20
C ILE A 50 -2.54 3.32 -13.87
N LEU A 51 -3.11 2.12 -14.01
CA LEU A 51 -4.43 1.87 -14.59
C LEU A 51 -5.52 2.05 -13.53
N ARG A 52 -6.00 3.28 -13.36
CA ARG A 52 -7.09 3.61 -12.41
C ARG A 52 -8.40 2.86 -12.67
N ARG A 53 -8.62 2.39 -13.91
CA ARG A 53 -9.83 1.61 -14.26
C ARG A 53 -9.89 0.27 -13.54
N GLU A 54 -8.73 -0.35 -13.29
CA GLU A 54 -8.61 -1.66 -12.65
C GLU A 54 -8.48 -1.57 -11.11
N LEU A 55 -8.48 -0.34 -10.59
CA LEU A 55 -8.41 0.00 -9.17
C LEU A 55 -9.73 0.58 -8.64
N ARG A 56 -10.83 0.44 -9.41
CA ARG A 56 -12.17 0.84 -8.97
C ARG A 56 -12.77 -0.19 -8.02
#